data_AF-A0A6G2VUN8-F1
#
_entry.id   AF-A0A6G2VUN8-F1
#
_cell.length_a   1.000
_cell.length_b   1.000
_cell.length_c   1.000
_cell.angle_alpha   90.00
_cell.angle_beta   90.00
_cell.angle_gamma   90.00
#
_symmetry.space_group_name_H-M   'P 1'
#
loop_
_entity.id
_entity.type
_entity.pdbx_description
1 polymer ?
#
loop_
_entity_poly.entity_id
_entity_poly.type
_entity_poly.pdbx_seq_one_letter_code
_entity_poly.pdbx_strand_id
1 'polypeptide(L)' 'MPATSYDYELSPGDHTDPDDNPICCDTDMTGKDTSGGRDYTCDTCQTVISISSSGLVSSINP' A
#
# COMPACT_ATOMS: atom_id res chain seq x y z
N MET A 1 18.17 -1.84 3.26
CA MET A 1 17.79 -2.47 1.98
C MET A 1 17.07 -1.39 1.19
N PRO A 2 17.34 -1.20 -0.12
CA PRO A 2 16.60 -0.19 -0.88
C PRO A 2 15.15 -0.67 -1.01
N ALA A 3 14.19 0.16 -0.60
CA ALA A 3 12.77 -0.07 -0.88
C ALA A 3 12.62 -0.05 -2.40
N THR A 4 12.27 -1.20 -2.98
CA THR A 4 12.05 -1.31 -4.42
C THR A 4 10.72 -0.66 -4.74
N SER A 5 10.79 0.54 -5.32
CA SER A 5 9.67 1.23 -5.94
C SER A 5 9.14 0.38 -7.09
N TYR A 6 8.00 -0.27 -6.91
CA TYR A 6 7.35 -0.98 -8.00
C TYR A 6 6.10 -0.20 -8.42
N ASP A 7 6.02 0.12 -9.71
CA ASP A 7 4.82 0.61 -10.39
C ASP A 7 3.75 -0.50 -10.49
N TYR A 8 3.41 -1.15 -9.37
CA TYR A 8 2.41 -2.20 -9.36
C TYR A 8 1.02 -1.57 -9.33
N GLU A 9 0.22 -1.88 -10.35
CA GLU A 9 -1.25 -1.82 -10.24
C GLU A 9 -1.67 -2.86 -9.20
N LEU A 10 -1.68 -2.46 -7.92
CA LEU A 10 -2.15 -3.33 -6.86
C LEU A 10 -3.63 -3.63 -7.04
N SER A 11 -3.99 -4.89 -6.86
CA SER A 11 -5.37 -5.36 -6.82
C SER A 11 -5.68 -6.01 -5.47
N PRO A 12 -6.94 -5.96 -4.99
CA PRO A 12 -7.34 -6.72 -3.81
C PRO A 12 -7.01 -8.21 -3.98
N GLY A 13 -6.30 -8.78 -3.00
CA GLY A 13 -5.82 -10.16 -3.04
C GLY A 13 -4.37 -10.32 -3.49
N ASP A 14 -3.72 -9.26 -3.97
CA ASP A 14 -2.28 -9.31 -4.25
C ASP A 14 -1.47 -9.39 -2.95
N HIS A 15 -0.36 -10.13 -3.04
CA HIS A 15 0.63 -10.19 -1.99
C HIS A 15 1.65 -9.06 -2.17
N THR A 16 1.82 -8.26 -1.13
CA THR A 16 2.84 -7.23 -1.03
C THR A 16 3.74 -7.54 0.15
N ASP A 17 5.03 -7.26 0.03
CA ASP A 17 5.89 -7.30 1.21
C ASP A 17 5.44 -6.19 2.18
N PRO A 18 5.20 -6.47 3.48
CA PRO A 18 4.86 -5.44 4.46
C PRO A 18 5.90 -4.31 4.58
N ASP A 19 7.14 -4.55 4.13
CA ASP A 19 8.20 -3.54 4.08
C ASP A 19 8.25 -2.76 2.75
N ASP A 20 7.48 -3.16 1.74
CA ASP A 20 7.35 -2.39 0.49
C ASP A 20 6.31 -1.27 0.66
N ASN A 21 6.74 -0.04 0.37
CA ASN A 21 5.84 1.10 0.28
C ASN A 21 5.19 1.12 -1.11
N PRO A 22 3.86 1.03 -1.21
CA PRO A 22 3.18 1.21 -2.48
C PRO A 22 3.36 2.63 -3.00
N ILE A 23 3.42 2.74 -4.33
CA ILE A 23 3.53 4.00 -5.04
C ILE A 23 2.17 4.33 -5.65
N CYS A 24 1.81 5.60 -5.56
CA CYS A 24 0.63 6.14 -6.18
C CYS A 24 0.93 7.55 -6.70
N CYS A 25 0.51 7.84 -7.94
CA CYS A 25 0.79 9.11 -8.61
C CYS A 25 2.30 9.46 -8.58
N ASP A 26 3.16 8.50 -8.93
CA ASP A 26 4.62 8.62 -8.96
C ASP A 26 5.25 9.05 -7.60
N THR A 27 4.50 8.88 -6.51
CA THR A 27 4.90 9.29 -5.16
C THR A 27 4.71 8.12 -4.19
N ASP A 28 5.62 7.96 -3.25
CA ASP A 28 5.48 6.98 -2.17
C ASP A 28 4.24 7.29 -1.33
N MET A 29 3.41 6.28 -1.08
CA MET A 29 2.27 6.42 -0.18
C MET A 29 2.73 6.45 1.29
N THR A 30 2.00 7.21 2.11
CA THR A 30 2.24 7.27 3.55
C THR A 30 1.57 6.09 4.24
N GLY A 31 2.37 5.20 4.82
CA GLY A 31 1.90 4.04 5.58
C GLY A 31 1.59 4.37 7.05
N LYS A 32 0.49 3.83 7.57
CA LYS A 32 0.08 3.90 8.98
C LYS A 32 -0.36 2.53 9.48
N ASP A 33 0.28 2.05 10.54
CA ASP A 33 -0.10 0.80 11.18
C ASP A 33 -1.49 0.90 11.84
N THR A 34 -2.29 -0.15 11.67
CA THR A 34 -3.62 -0.31 12.26
C THR A 34 -3.71 -1.66 12.98
N SER A 35 -4.76 -1.89 13.78
CA SER A 35 -4.94 -3.18 14.47
C SER A 35 -5.08 -4.37 13.50
N GLY A 36 -5.39 -4.14 12.23
CA GLY A 36 -5.59 -5.19 11.21
C GLY A 36 -4.45 -5.35 10.21
N GLY A 37 -3.44 -4.47 10.25
CA GLY A 37 -2.38 -4.41 9.25
C GLY A 37 -1.84 -3.00 9.09
N ARG A 38 -1.76 -2.50 7.86
CA ARG A 38 -1.24 -1.17 7.52
C ARG A 38 -2.07 -0.54 6.42
N ASP A 39 -2.46 0.71 6.62
CA ASP A 39 -3.13 1.52 5.61
C ASP A 39 -2.11 2.45 4.96
N TYR A 40 -2.07 2.49 3.64
CA TYR A 40 -1.26 3.39 2.84
C TYR A 40 -2.17 4.44 2.22
N THR A 41 -1.85 5.72 2.40
CA THR A 41 -2.61 6.83 1.84
C THR A 41 -1.77 7.58 0.81
N CYS A 42 -2.36 7.83 -0.35
CA CYS A 42 -1.79 8.65 -1.41
C CYS A 42 -2.27 10.08 -1.25
N ASP A 43 -1.38 11.00 -0.87
CA ASP A 43 -1.78 12.39 -0.62
C ASP A 43 -2.22 13.14 -1.89
N THR A 44 -1.80 12.65 -3.07
CA THR A 44 -2.09 13.28 -4.37
C THR A 44 -3.54 13.06 -4.83
N CYS A 45 -4.00 11.82 -4.82
CA CYS A 45 -5.36 11.48 -5.28
C CYS A 45 -6.28 10.99 -4.16
N GLN A 46 -5.80 10.95 -2.91
CA GLN A 46 -6.50 10.48 -1.71
C GLN A 46 -6.84 8.98 -1.68
N THR A 47 -6.31 8.20 -2.62
CA THR A 47 -6.46 6.74 -2.61
C THR A 47 -5.89 6.13 -1.33
N VAL A 48 -6.64 5.23 -0.71
CA VAL A 48 -6.25 4.44 0.45
C VAL A 48 -6.16 2.96 0.08
N ILE A 49 -5.01 2.35 0.35
CA ILE A 49 -4.76 0.92 0.18
C ILE A 49 -4.59 0.31 1.57
N SER A 50 -5.44 -0.65 1.92
CA SER A 50 -5.34 -1.37 3.18
C SER A 50 -4.69 -2.72 2.95
N ILE A 51 -3.59 -2.98 3.64
CA ILE A 51 -2.84 -4.24 3.59
C ILE A 51 -3.02 -4.93 4.94
N SER A 52 -3.45 -6.19 4.93
CA SER A 52 -3.62 -6.97 6.15
C SER A 52 -2.26 -7.34 6.76
N SER A 53 -2.27 -7.76 8.02
CA SER A 53 -1.08 -8.30 8.71
C SER A 53 -0.45 -9.52 8.03
N SER A 54 -1.13 -10.16 7.08
CA SER A 54 -0.59 -11.25 6.26
C SER A 54 0.06 -10.77 4.94
N GLY A 55 0.21 -9.45 4.75
CA GLY A 55 0.78 -8.87 3.52
C GLY A 55 -0.15 -8.99 2.32
N LEU A 56 -1.47 -9.04 2.55
CA LEU A 56 -2.46 -9.11 1.48
C LEU A 56 -3.18 -7.77 1.34
N VAL A 57 -3.32 -7.28 0.11
CA VAL A 57 -4.15 -6.11 -0.16
C VAL A 57 -5.61 -6.47 0.12
N SER A 58 -6.17 -5.90 1.18
CA SER A 58 -7.54 -6.13 1.62
C SER A 58 -8.54 -5.25 0.87
N SER A 59 -8.18 -4.00 0.57
CA SER A 59 -9.04 -3.06 -0.13
C SER A 59 -8.25 -1.92 -0.75
N ILE A 60 -8.79 -1.35 -1.82
CA ILE A 60 -8.28 -0.16 -2.49
C ILE A 60 -9.47 0.78 -2.70
N ASN A 61 -9.42 1.94 -2.06
CA ASN A 61 -10.48 2.95 -2.11
C ASN A 61 -9.90 4.25 -2.68
N PRO A 62 -10.36 4.72 -3.85
CA PRO A 62 -9.98 6.03 -4.38
C PRO A 62 -10.59 7.20 -3.58
#